data_AF-A0A5E4I2K4-F1
#
_entry.id   AF-A0A5E4I2K4-F1
#
_cell.length_a   1.000
_cell.length_b   1.000
_cell.length_c   1.000
_cell.angle_alpha   90.00
_cell.angle_beta   90.00
_cell.angle_gamma   90.00
#
_symmetry.space_group_name_H-M   'P 1'
#
loop_
_entity.id
_entity.type
_entity.pdbx_description
1 polymer ?
#
loop_
_entity_poly.entity_id
_entity_poly.type
_entity_poly.pdbx_seq_one_letter_code
_entity_poly.pdbx_strand_id
1 'polypeptide(L)'
;MNENARFSQLLLCIFLLAGIAAAGFELRSFSVNVNINNDGSSHVEERALIFITTPQSRELYEASRLNNDLSSWRELLGIEEIRQHVSRASVEVARFRFRAEAPERCNSIAGTCFASIVFDYDAIPVQKNDSSRSGIISTYTYKPRTTRYSLNPQAFSFETSNAGDIILSKQTTLSIAIPQDSQKIFFSRDPDNLADKTGNVIFDSKDNLNYYYGSLRTFNWEGQTLSQFELSFEREESLEKEVLQFFKTAQERVSSLLFSSEGPAILIILAVAAASVIYINHMRKRVA
;
A
#
# COMPACT_ATOMS: atom_id res chain seq x y z
N MET A 1 25.42 -42.46 -48.95
CA MET A 1 25.09 -41.53 -47.85
C MET A 1 24.26 -42.30 -46.84
N ASN A 2 24.68 -42.33 -45.58
CA ASN A 2 24.12 -43.19 -44.53
C ASN A 2 22.73 -42.68 -44.13
N GLU A 3 21.68 -43.52 -44.17
CA GLU A 3 20.30 -43.13 -43.81
C GLU A 3 20.21 -42.56 -42.39
N ASN A 4 21.02 -43.11 -41.48
CA ASN A 4 21.11 -42.65 -40.09
C ASN A 4 21.61 -41.20 -39.99
N ALA A 5 22.47 -40.74 -40.92
CA ALA A 5 22.94 -39.36 -40.92
C ALA A 5 21.86 -38.37 -41.38
N ARG A 6 20.98 -38.79 -42.30
CA ARG A 6 19.84 -37.97 -42.74
C ARG A 6 18.77 -37.83 -41.66
N PHE A 7 18.50 -38.90 -40.93
CA PHE A 7 17.53 -38.87 -39.82
C PHE A 7 18.01 -37.99 -38.66
N SER A 8 19.29 -38.09 -38.27
CA SER A 8 19.88 -37.23 -37.24
C SER A 8 19.93 -35.75 -37.64
N GLN A 9 20.18 -35.44 -38.92
CA GLN A 9 20.11 -34.07 -39.44
C GLN A 9 18.68 -33.51 -39.43
N LEU A 10 17.68 -34.33 -39.75
CA LEU A 10 16.27 -33.93 -39.69
C LEU A 10 15.83 -33.62 -38.24
N LEU A 11 16.19 -34.49 -37.28
CA LEU A 11 15.91 -34.28 -35.86
C LEU A 11 16.60 -33.03 -35.31
N LEU A 12 17.85 -32.76 -35.70
CA LEU A 12 18.57 -31.55 -35.34
C LEU A 12 17.91 -30.31 -35.93
N CYS A 13 17.46 -30.35 -37.18
CA CYS A 13 16.71 -29.24 -37.80
C CYS A 13 15.36 -29.00 -37.11
N ILE A 14 14.63 -30.05 -36.72
CA ILE A 14 13.37 -29.93 -35.97
C ILE A 14 13.62 -29.34 -34.57
N PHE A 15 14.68 -29.77 -33.88
CA PHE A 15 15.09 -29.19 -32.59
C PHE A 15 15.52 -27.72 -32.70
N LEU A 16 16.27 -27.38 -33.77
CA LEU A 16 16.70 -26.02 -34.03
C LEU A 16 15.51 -25.11 -34.41
N LEU A 17 14.53 -25.61 -35.17
CA LEU A 17 13.30 -24.89 -35.51
C LEU A 17 12.36 -24.74 -34.29
N ALA A 18 12.32 -25.74 -33.39
CA ALA A 18 11.60 -25.63 -32.12
C ALA A 18 12.21 -24.57 -31.19
N GLY A 19 13.52 -24.32 -31.28
CA GLY A 19 14.22 -23.31 -30.50
C GLY A 19 13.92 -21.85 -30.89
N ILE A 20 13.39 -21.59 -32.09
CA ILE A 20 13.11 -20.21 -32.59
C ILE A 20 11.72 -19.71 -32.12
N ALA A 21 10.89 -20.59 -31.53
CA ALA A 21 9.53 -20.24 -31.09
C ALA A 21 9.44 -19.79 -29.61
N ALA A 22 10.57 -19.70 -28.90
CA ALA A 22 10.60 -19.50 -27.45
C ALA A 22 11.05 -18.10 -27.03
N ALA A 23 10.30 -17.07 -27.43
CA ALA A 23 10.23 -15.78 -26.73
C ALA A 23 8.94 -15.10 -27.16
N GLY A 24 7.94 -15.05 -26.27
CA GLY A 24 6.65 -14.38 -26.56
C GLY A 24 6.39 -13.13 -25.74
N PHE A 25 6.97 -13.06 -24.55
CA PHE A 25 6.79 -11.98 -23.58
C PHE A 25 8.06 -11.84 -22.74
N GLU A 26 8.51 -10.61 -22.53
CA GLU A 26 9.64 -10.31 -21.64
C GLU A 26 9.23 -9.25 -20.63
N LEU A 27 9.51 -9.46 -19.35
CA LEU A 27 9.36 -8.41 -18.35
C LEU A 27 10.43 -7.32 -18.59
N ARG A 28 9.99 -6.07 -18.65
CA ARG A 28 10.88 -4.91 -18.82
C ARG A 28 11.04 -4.15 -17.53
N SER A 29 9.95 -3.93 -16.82
CA SER A 29 9.94 -3.31 -15.49
C SER A 29 8.73 -3.78 -14.71
N PHE A 30 8.87 -3.81 -13.39
CA PHE A 30 7.80 -4.06 -12.45
C PHE A 30 7.84 -2.97 -11.38
N SER A 31 6.69 -2.40 -11.05
CA SER A 31 6.60 -1.36 -10.03
C SER A 31 5.51 -1.70 -9.02
N VAL A 32 5.80 -1.53 -7.75
CA VAL A 32 4.86 -1.67 -6.63
C VAL A 32 4.76 -0.32 -5.96
N ASN A 33 3.64 0.37 -6.16
CA ASN A 33 3.35 1.68 -5.60
C ASN A 33 2.39 1.52 -4.44
N VAL A 34 2.85 1.82 -3.23
CA VAL A 34 2.04 1.79 -2.00
C VAL A 34 1.77 3.23 -1.57
N ASN A 35 0.51 3.64 -1.53
CA ASN A 35 0.09 4.93 -1.01
C ASN A 35 -0.59 4.76 0.35
N ILE A 36 0.05 5.23 1.40
CA ILE A 36 -0.39 5.04 2.79
C ILE A 36 -1.40 6.13 3.18
N ASN A 37 -2.58 5.68 3.60
CA ASN A 37 -3.63 6.53 4.11
C ASN A 37 -3.44 6.86 5.60
N ASN A 38 -4.18 7.86 6.05
CA ASN A 38 -4.09 8.37 7.42
C ASN A 38 -4.47 7.35 8.50
N ASP A 39 -5.32 6.38 8.18
CA ASP A 39 -5.80 5.34 9.09
C ASP A 39 -4.91 4.08 9.11
N GLY A 40 -3.78 4.12 8.39
CA GLY A 40 -2.86 2.99 8.24
C GLY A 40 -3.25 2.01 7.14
N SER A 41 -4.41 2.18 6.49
CA SER A 41 -4.71 1.47 5.23
C SER A 41 -3.81 1.98 4.12
N SER A 42 -3.73 1.23 3.01
CA SER A 42 -2.95 1.67 1.87
C SER A 42 -3.65 1.29 0.57
N HIS A 43 -3.54 2.15 -0.43
CA HIS A 43 -3.86 1.80 -1.79
C HIS A 43 -2.60 1.29 -2.48
N VAL A 44 -2.70 0.17 -3.19
CA VAL A 44 -1.56 -0.47 -3.85
C VAL A 44 -1.84 -0.60 -5.34
N GLU A 45 -0.95 -0.04 -6.15
CA GLU A 45 -0.89 -0.27 -7.59
C GLU A 45 0.39 -1.04 -7.93
N GLU A 46 0.25 -2.26 -8.47
CA GLU A 46 1.37 -2.99 -9.07
C GLU A 46 1.26 -2.91 -10.59
N ARG A 47 2.34 -2.55 -11.28
CA ARG A 47 2.35 -2.42 -12.74
C ARG A 47 3.55 -3.15 -13.33
N ALA A 48 3.27 -4.13 -14.20
CA ALA A 48 4.25 -4.84 -15.01
C ALA A 48 4.25 -4.28 -16.43
N LEU A 49 5.41 -3.82 -16.91
CA LEU A 49 5.62 -3.48 -18.31
C LEU A 49 6.22 -4.68 -19.02
N ILE A 50 5.51 -5.18 -20.02
CA ILE A 50 5.86 -6.37 -20.79
C ILE A 50 6.24 -5.95 -22.20
N PHE A 51 7.30 -6.54 -22.73
CA PHE A 51 7.66 -6.47 -24.13
C PHE A 51 7.18 -7.72 -24.87
N ILE A 52 6.36 -7.50 -25.89
CA ILE A 52 5.82 -8.52 -26.77
C ILE A 52 6.75 -8.61 -27.98
N THR A 53 7.33 -9.78 -28.19
CA THR A 53 8.46 -10.00 -29.11
C THR A 53 8.05 -10.44 -30.51
N THR A 54 6.81 -10.92 -30.71
CA THR A 54 6.35 -11.42 -32.01
C THR A 54 4.89 -11.04 -32.33
N PRO A 55 4.51 -10.99 -33.62
CA PRO A 55 3.11 -10.80 -34.04
C PRO A 55 2.16 -11.84 -33.46
N GLN A 56 2.57 -13.11 -33.40
CA GLN A 56 1.77 -14.21 -32.86
C GLN A 56 1.50 -14.02 -31.36
N SER A 57 2.51 -13.59 -30.61
CA SER A 57 2.36 -13.27 -29.19
C SER A 57 1.46 -12.06 -28.96
N ARG A 58 1.47 -11.08 -29.88
CA ARG A 58 0.54 -9.95 -29.84
C ARG A 58 -0.91 -10.40 -30.05
N GLU A 59 -1.17 -11.23 -31.05
CA GLU A 59 -2.51 -11.78 -31.28
C GLU A 59 -3.01 -12.59 -30.08
N LEU A 60 -2.13 -13.41 -29.51
CA LEU A 60 -2.40 -14.20 -28.30
C LEU A 60 -2.68 -13.31 -27.08
N TYR A 61 -1.93 -12.21 -26.92
CA TYR A 61 -2.15 -11.22 -25.87
C TYR A 61 -3.53 -10.57 -26.01
N GLU A 62 -3.86 -10.08 -27.20
CA GLU A 62 -5.15 -9.42 -27.48
C GLU A 62 -6.33 -10.38 -27.29
N ALA A 63 -6.21 -11.64 -27.72
CA ALA A 63 -7.24 -12.66 -27.49
C ALA A 63 -7.45 -12.93 -26.00
N SER A 64 -6.36 -12.98 -25.23
CA SER A 64 -6.40 -13.26 -23.79
C SER A 64 -7.00 -12.11 -22.97
N ARG A 65 -6.98 -10.87 -23.47
CA ARG A 65 -7.63 -9.72 -22.80
C ARG A 65 -9.14 -9.89 -22.61
N LEU A 66 -9.77 -10.74 -23.41
CA LEU A 66 -11.20 -11.07 -23.26
C LEU A 66 -11.47 -11.84 -21.95
N ASN A 67 -10.50 -12.64 -21.50
CA ASN A 67 -10.54 -13.41 -20.26
C ASN A 67 -9.51 -12.85 -19.27
N ASN A 68 -9.89 -11.77 -18.61
CA ASN A 68 -8.99 -10.95 -17.79
C ASN A 68 -8.86 -11.51 -16.35
N ASP A 69 -8.41 -12.76 -16.22
CA ASP A 69 -8.12 -13.41 -14.94
C ASP A 69 -6.61 -13.62 -14.71
N LEU A 70 -6.16 -13.40 -13.48
CA LEU A 70 -4.73 -13.44 -13.14
C LEU A 70 -4.07 -14.79 -13.41
N SER A 71 -4.77 -15.90 -13.14
CA SER A 71 -4.22 -17.25 -13.33
C SER A 71 -3.86 -17.51 -14.78
N SER A 72 -4.78 -17.23 -15.71
CA SER A 72 -4.57 -17.37 -17.14
C SER A 72 -3.45 -16.46 -17.63
N TRP A 73 -3.40 -15.21 -17.16
CA TRP A 73 -2.32 -14.29 -17.53
C TRP A 73 -0.95 -14.73 -17.05
N ARG A 74 -0.85 -15.30 -15.84
CA ARG A 74 0.41 -15.84 -15.33
C ARG A 74 0.88 -17.04 -16.15
N GLU A 75 -0.03 -17.94 -16.52
CA GLU A 75 0.27 -19.10 -17.37
C GLU A 75 0.69 -18.67 -18.79
N LEU A 76 -0.02 -17.71 -19.36
CA LEU A 76 0.23 -17.17 -20.69
C LEU A 76 1.61 -16.54 -20.83
N LEU A 77 1.97 -15.72 -19.84
CA LEU A 77 3.21 -14.94 -19.88
C LEU A 77 4.41 -15.74 -19.44
N GLY A 78 4.23 -16.71 -18.53
CA GLY A 78 5.34 -17.45 -17.92
C GLY A 78 6.28 -16.57 -17.09
N ILE A 79 5.81 -15.39 -16.65
CA ILE A 79 6.57 -14.43 -15.85
C ILE A 79 6.15 -14.57 -14.38
N GLU A 80 7.09 -14.89 -13.49
CA GLU A 80 6.82 -15.18 -12.07
C GLU A 80 6.31 -13.95 -11.31
N GLU A 81 6.78 -12.76 -11.69
CA GLU A 81 6.37 -11.47 -11.12
C GLU A 81 4.91 -11.11 -11.42
N ILE A 82 4.20 -11.87 -12.26
CA ILE A 82 2.76 -11.68 -12.49
C ILE A 82 1.97 -12.37 -11.37
N ARG A 83 2.08 -11.79 -10.17
CA ARG A 83 1.39 -12.20 -8.95
C ARG A 83 1.20 -11.00 -8.03
N GLN A 84 0.32 -11.12 -7.04
CA GLN A 84 0.19 -10.13 -5.98
C GLN A 84 1.41 -10.16 -5.05
N HIS A 85 1.98 -8.99 -4.73
CA HIS A 85 3.16 -8.86 -3.86
C HIS A 85 2.86 -8.43 -2.43
N VAL A 86 1.58 -8.22 -2.09
CA VAL A 86 1.13 -8.03 -0.71
C VAL A 86 0.56 -9.34 -0.15
N SER A 87 1.09 -9.76 0.98
CA SER A 87 0.73 -11.01 1.65
C SER A 87 -0.62 -10.90 2.36
N ARG A 88 -1.57 -11.74 1.94
CA ARG A 88 -2.88 -11.90 2.60
C ARG A 88 -2.80 -12.48 4.01
N ALA A 89 -1.64 -13.00 4.42
CA ALA A 89 -1.44 -13.49 5.79
C ALA A 89 -1.36 -12.34 6.81
N SER A 90 -0.93 -11.16 6.36
CA SER A 90 -0.69 -9.98 7.21
C SER A 90 -1.66 -8.84 6.94
N VAL A 91 -2.40 -8.89 5.83
CA VAL A 91 -3.20 -7.78 5.31
C VAL A 91 -4.52 -8.30 4.74
N GLU A 92 -5.63 -7.61 5.01
CA GLU A 92 -6.88 -7.85 4.31
C GLU A 92 -6.85 -7.10 2.97
N VAL A 93 -6.99 -7.85 1.86
CA VAL A 93 -6.98 -7.27 0.51
C VAL A 93 -8.42 -7.05 0.05
N ALA A 94 -8.78 -5.79 -0.19
CA ALA A 94 -10.09 -5.38 -0.65
C ALA A 94 -10.05 -4.76 -2.05
N ARG A 95 -11.21 -4.77 -2.72
CA ARG A 95 -11.44 -4.14 -4.04
C ARG A 95 -10.42 -4.50 -5.13
N PHE A 96 -9.85 -5.71 -5.05
CA PHE A 96 -8.85 -6.18 -6.00
C PHE A 96 -9.33 -6.18 -7.45
N ARG A 97 -8.55 -5.54 -8.31
CA ARG A 97 -8.76 -5.41 -9.75
C ARG A 97 -7.49 -5.79 -10.47
N PHE A 98 -7.62 -6.70 -11.42
CA PHE A 98 -6.58 -7.06 -12.35
C PHE A 98 -6.96 -6.54 -13.73
N ARG A 99 -6.02 -5.98 -14.50
CA ARG A 99 -6.27 -5.42 -15.84
C ARG A 99 -5.05 -5.59 -16.74
N ALA A 100 -5.24 -6.22 -17.89
CA ALA A 100 -4.31 -6.15 -19.01
C ALA A 100 -4.69 -4.98 -19.95
N GLU A 101 -3.81 -3.99 -20.06
CA GLU A 101 -3.99 -2.83 -20.94
C GLU A 101 -3.77 -3.21 -22.41
N ALA A 102 -4.21 -2.37 -23.35
CA ALA A 102 -3.97 -2.62 -24.76
C ALA A 102 -2.48 -2.52 -25.09
N PRO A 103 -1.96 -3.32 -26.04
CA PRO A 103 -0.62 -3.12 -26.57
C PRO A 103 -0.40 -1.69 -27.06
N GLU A 104 0.72 -1.12 -26.68
CA GLU A 104 1.18 0.21 -27.04
C GLU A 104 2.58 0.16 -27.67
N ARG A 105 3.01 1.30 -28.24
CA ARG A 105 4.36 1.49 -28.80
C ARG A 105 4.79 0.36 -29.75
N CYS A 106 3.86 -0.09 -30.58
CA CYS A 106 4.09 -1.19 -31.51
C CYS A 106 4.99 -0.78 -32.67
N ASN A 107 5.99 -1.62 -32.98
CA ASN A 107 6.76 -1.55 -34.20
C ASN A 107 6.11 -2.48 -35.24
N SER A 108 5.49 -1.90 -36.26
CA SER A 108 4.78 -2.65 -37.31
C SER A 108 5.72 -3.47 -38.21
N ILE A 109 7.00 -3.11 -38.31
CA ILE A 109 7.99 -3.81 -39.15
C ILE A 109 8.53 -5.03 -38.41
N ALA A 110 8.90 -4.85 -37.14
CA ALA A 110 9.44 -5.93 -36.30
C ALA A 110 8.34 -6.79 -35.65
N GLY A 111 7.09 -6.34 -35.66
CA GLY A 111 5.98 -7.05 -35.03
C GLY A 111 6.01 -7.04 -33.50
N THR A 112 6.77 -6.13 -32.90
CA THR A 112 6.94 -6.04 -31.45
C THR A 112 6.09 -4.94 -30.84
N CYS A 113 5.69 -5.08 -29.58
CA CYS A 113 4.88 -4.10 -28.85
C CYS A 113 5.28 -4.06 -27.38
N PHE A 114 4.85 -3.03 -26.66
CA PHE A 114 4.83 -3.04 -25.21
C PHE A 114 3.38 -3.19 -24.73
N ALA A 115 3.18 -3.70 -23.53
CA ALA A 115 1.87 -3.69 -22.89
C ALA A 115 2.03 -3.65 -21.38
N SER A 116 1.02 -3.11 -20.69
CA SER A 116 1.03 -3.03 -19.23
C SER A 116 0.01 -3.99 -18.62
N ILE A 117 0.38 -4.62 -17.52
CA ILE A 117 -0.54 -5.33 -16.63
C ILE A 117 -0.58 -4.61 -15.30
N VAL A 118 -1.79 -4.32 -14.82
CA VAL A 118 -2.02 -3.53 -13.62
C VAL A 118 -2.84 -4.31 -12.61
N PHE A 119 -2.36 -4.30 -11.37
CA PHE A 119 -3.05 -4.76 -10.19
C PHE A 119 -3.38 -3.54 -9.33
N ASP A 120 -4.63 -3.36 -8.98
CA ASP A 120 -5.13 -2.22 -8.22
C ASP A 120 -5.99 -2.75 -7.08
N TYR A 121 -5.62 -2.44 -5.84
CA TYR A 121 -6.33 -2.95 -4.66
C TYR A 121 -6.05 -2.10 -3.42
N ASP A 122 -6.84 -2.35 -2.38
CA ASP A 122 -6.58 -1.77 -1.06
C ASP A 122 -6.09 -2.82 -0.08
N ALA A 123 -5.06 -2.43 0.66
CA ALA A 123 -4.49 -3.13 1.77
C ALA A 123 -5.07 -2.56 3.07
N ILE A 124 -6.00 -3.29 3.67
CA ILE A 124 -6.66 -2.90 4.93
C ILE A 124 -5.92 -3.57 6.10
N PRO A 125 -5.60 -2.82 7.17
CA PRO A 125 -4.96 -3.39 8.35
C PRO A 125 -5.88 -4.36 9.06
N VAL A 126 -5.36 -5.52 9.44
CA VAL A 126 -6.10 -6.47 10.27
C VAL A 126 -5.98 -6.03 11.73
N GLN A 127 -7.11 -5.96 12.43
CA GLN A 127 -7.11 -5.60 13.85
C GLN A 127 -6.52 -6.77 14.67
N LYS A 128 -5.43 -6.52 15.39
CA LYS A 128 -4.93 -7.45 16.41
C LYS A 128 -5.58 -7.11 17.75
N ASN A 129 -5.61 -8.10 18.65
CA ASN A 129 -6.36 -8.11 19.92
C ASN A 129 -6.04 -6.97 20.92
N ASP A 130 -5.15 -6.03 20.60
CA ASP A 130 -4.60 -5.07 21.56
C ASP A 130 -4.50 -3.64 21.01
N SER A 131 -5.58 -3.15 20.38
CA SER A 131 -5.71 -1.82 19.75
C SER A 131 -4.70 -1.49 18.62
N SER A 132 -3.73 -2.38 18.38
CA SER A 132 -2.79 -2.31 17.28
C SER A 132 -3.44 -2.83 16.00
N ARG A 133 -3.41 -2.01 14.96
CA ARG A 133 -3.76 -2.39 13.60
C ARG A 133 -2.47 -2.71 12.87
N SER A 134 -2.40 -3.87 12.24
CA SER A 134 -1.22 -4.32 11.51
C SER A 134 -1.65 -4.68 10.09
N GLY A 135 -1.16 -3.92 9.11
CA GLY A 135 -1.28 -4.20 7.68
C GLY A 135 0.10 -4.09 7.04
N ILE A 136 0.17 -3.43 5.88
CA ILE A 136 1.45 -2.94 5.33
C ILE A 136 2.12 -1.99 6.33
N ILE A 137 1.31 -1.20 7.03
CA ILE A 137 1.76 -0.32 8.10
C ILE A 137 1.15 -0.80 9.43
N SER A 138 1.98 -0.82 10.46
CA SER A 138 1.57 -0.97 11.85
C SER A 138 1.51 0.40 12.52
N THR A 139 0.42 0.68 13.21
CA THR A 139 0.20 1.98 13.87
C THR A 139 0.25 1.85 15.38
N TYR A 140 1.00 2.73 16.05
CA TYR A 140 1.10 2.78 17.51
C TYR A 140 1.01 4.21 18.01
N THR A 141 -0.03 4.52 18.78
CA THR A 141 -0.24 5.83 19.41
C THR A 141 0.39 5.82 20.79
N TYR A 142 1.48 6.56 20.97
CA TYR A 142 2.28 6.56 22.20
C TYR A 142 2.22 7.90 22.96
N LYS A 143 1.68 8.94 22.32
CA LYS A 143 1.30 10.22 22.93
C LYS A 143 -0.12 10.57 22.50
N PRO A 144 -0.86 11.41 23.24
CA PRO A 144 -2.26 11.72 22.95
C PRO A 144 -2.56 12.16 21.51
N ARG A 145 -1.59 12.79 20.85
CA ARG A 145 -1.71 13.29 19.47
C ARG A 145 -0.70 12.71 18.50
N THR A 146 0.25 11.89 18.95
CA THR A 146 1.32 11.40 18.09
C THR A 146 1.15 9.92 17.84
N THR A 147 0.94 9.57 16.57
CA THR A 147 0.90 8.18 16.12
C THR A 147 2.16 7.90 15.33
N ARG A 148 2.84 6.83 15.71
CA ARG A 148 3.95 6.26 14.95
C ARG A 148 3.42 5.23 13.97
N TYR A 149 3.87 5.34 12.74
CA TYR A 149 3.58 4.43 11.64
C TYR A 149 4.89 3.70 11.32
N SER A 150 4.86 2.38 11.31
CA SER A 150 6.02 1.54 11.03
C SER A 150 5.66 0.51 9.97
N LEU A 151 6.48 0.40 8.94
CA LEU A 151 6.34 -0.59 7.89
C LEU A 151 6.46 -2.01 8.46
N ASN A 152 5.55 -2.87 8.05
CA ASN A 152 5.61 -4.30 8.33
C ASN A 152 6.21 -5.01 7.11
N PRO A 153 7.50 -5.40 7.14
CA PRO A 153 8.12 -6.07 5.99
C PRO A 153 7.45 -7.42 5.66
N GLN A 154 6.85 -8.09 6.64
CA GLN A 154 6.09 -9.35 6.43
C GLN A 154 4.75 -9.15 5.71
N ALA A 155 4.36 -7.90 5.44
CA ALA A 155 3.22 -7.61 4.59
C ALA A 155 3.55 -7.75 3.11
N PHE A 156 4.83 -7.81 2.75
CA PHE A 156 5.26 -8.06 1.37
C PHE A 156 5.63 -9.53 1.16
N SER A 157 5.41 -10.02 -0.05
CA SER A 157 5.75 -11.39 -0.48
C SER A 157 6.81 -11.41 -1.58
N PHE A 158 7.74 -10.45 -1.54
CA PHE A 158 8.96 -10.47 -2.35
C PHE A 158 9.85 -11.65 -1.98
N GLU A 159 10.84 -11.93 -2.82
CA GLU A 159 11.90 -12.88 -2.47
C GLU A 159 12.65 -12.39 -1.22
N THR A 160 12.99 -13.32 -0.32
CA THR A 160 13.71 -13.00 0.91
C THR A 160 14.98 -13.81 1.03
N SER A 161 16.06 -13.18 1.50
CA SER A 161 17.30 -13.88 1.82
C SER A 161 17.14 -14.78 3.06
N ASN A 162 18.11 -15.67 3.31
CA ASN A 162 18.15 -16.47 4.53
C ASN A 162 18.22 -15.62 5.82
N ALA A 163 18.66 -14.38 5.71
CA ALA A 163 18.70 -13.42 6.83
C ALA A 163 17.37 -12.65 7.01
N GLY A 164 16.39 -12.88 6.14
CA GLY A 164 15.10 -12.18 6.15
C GLY A 164 15.10 -10.84 5.40
N ASP A 165 16.14 -10.55 4.63
CA ASP A 165 16.23 -9.31 3.84
C ASP A 165 15.34 -9.41 2.60
N ILE A 166 14.65 -8.33 2.25
CA ILE A 166 13.82 -8.28 1.04
C ILE A 166 14.74 -8.10 -0.19
N ILE A 167 14.56 -8.92 -1.22
CA ILE A 167 15.31 -8.86 -2.47
C ILE A 167 14.39 -8.34 -3.56
N LEU A 168 14.68 -7.14 -4.07
CA LEU A 168 14.02 -6.60 -5.25
C LEU A 168 14.79 -7.06 -6.50
N SER A 169 14.11 -7.69 -7.46
CA SER A 169 14.72 -8.05 -8.73
C SER A 169 15.17 -6.80 -9.49
N LYS A 170 16.17 -6.92 -10.38
CA LYS A 170 16.80 -5.77 -11.07
C LYS A 170 15.84 -4.84 -11.80
N GLN A 171 14.67 -5.34 -12.18
CA GLN A 171 13.64 -4.61 -12.91
C GLN A 171 12.49 -4.15 -12.00
N THR A 172 12.58 -4.40 -10.70
CA THR A 172 11.53 -4.11 -9.72
C THR A 172 11.85 -2.82 -8.96
N THR A 173 10.86 -1.93 -8.92
CA THR A 173 10.85 -0.72 -8.08
C THR A 173 9.76 -0.84 -7.02
N LEU A 174 10.13 -0.65 -5.76
CA LEU A 174 9.18 -0.43 -4.66
C LEU A 174 9.11 1.06 -4.38
N SER A 175 7.91 1.62 -4.43
CA SER A 175 7.63 3.02 -4.15
C SER A 175 6.63 3.13 -3.02
N ILE A 176 6.97 3.87 -1.96
CA ILE A 176 6.08 4.09 -0.83
C ILE A 176 5.83 5.58 -0.68
N ALA A 177 4.56 5.97 -0.84
CA ALA A 177 4.07 7.31 -0.57
C ALA A 177 3.46 7.38 0.83
N ILE A 178 3.92 8.35 1.62
CA ILE A 178 3.44 8.62 2.99
C ILE A 178 2.64 9.94 3.02
N PRO A 179 1.78 10.14 4.05
CA PRO A 179 1.04 11.39 4.21
C PRO A 179 1.94 12.63 4.29
N GLN A 180 1.47 13.77 3.75
CA GLN A 180 2.27 15.00 3.61
C GLN A 180 2.71 15.60 4.95
N ASP A 181 1.90 15.45 5.99
CA ASP A 181 2.13 15.92 7.35
C ASP A 181 3.05 15.02 8.18
N SER A 182 3.62 13.97 7.58
CA SER A 182 4.57 13.08 8.24
C SER A 182 5.86 13.81 8.64
N GLN A 183 6.34 13.47 9.83
CA GLN A 183 7.57 13.98 10.45
C GLN A 183 8.40 12.81 10.99
N LYS A 184 9.64 13.08 11.41
CA LYS A 184 10.54 12.06 11.97
C LYS A 184 10.60 10.81 11.08
N ILE A 185 10.84 11.00 9.79
CA ILE A 185 10.80 9.91 8.81
C ILE A 185 12.14 9.17 8.88
N PHE A 186 12.11 7.88 9.18
CA PHE A 186 13.28 7.02 9.27
C PHE A 186 13.24 5.95 8.18
N PHE A 187 14.40 5.63 7.64
CA PHE A 187 14.62 4.52 6.73
C PHE A 187 15.87 3.77 7.20
N SER A 188 15.82 2.45 7.34
CA SER A 188 17.04 1.66 7.57
C SER A 188 17.94 1.61 6.33
N ARG A 189 17.33 1.73 5.15
CA ARG A 189 18.00 1.81 3.85
C ARG A 189 17.55 3.05 3.11
N ASP A 190 18.50 3.88 2.70
CA ASP A 190 18.22 5.12 1.97
C ASP A 190 17.48 4.85 0.64
N PRO A 191 16.35 5.53 0.39
CA PRO A 191 15.71 5.59 -0.92
C PRO A 191 16.62 6.11 -2.02
N ASP A 192 16.48 5.57 -3.23
CA ASP A 192 17.29 5.91 -4.41
C ASP A 192 16.97 7.31 -4.97
N ASN A 193 15.77 7.83 -4.69
CA ASN A 193 15.32 9.14 -5.13
C ASN A 193 15.64 10.28 -4.15
N LEU A 194 16.41 10.03 -3.09
CA LEU A 194 16.94 11.07 -2.21
C LEU A 194 18.17 11.73 -2.84
N ALA A 195 17.92 12.71 -3.72
CA ALA A 195 18.98 13.42 -4.44
C ALA A 195 19.86 14.32 -3.54
N ASP A 196 19.33 14.81 -2.41
CA ASP A 196 20.08 15.69 -1.50
C ASP A 196 19.72 15.41 -0.02
N LYS A 197 20.62 14.72 0.67
CA LYS A 197 20.52 14.46 2.12
C LYS A 197 20.92 15.68 2.96
N THR A 198 21.62 16.63 2.36
CA THR A 198 22.29 17.73 3.07
C THR A 198 21.25 18.71 3.59
N GLY A 199 21.19 18.88 4.91
CA GLY A 199 20.27 19.82 5.58
C GLY A 199 18.86 19.30 5.85
N ASN A 200 18.45 18.18 5.23
CA ASN A 200 17.12 17.58 5.43
C ASN A 200 17.14 16.35 6.35
N VAL A 201 18.32 15.86 6.70
CA VAL A 201 18.50 14.73 7.61
C VAL A 201 19.12 15.25 8.92
N ILE A 202 18.44 14.99 10.04
CA ILE A 202 18.83 15.46 11.36
C ILE A 202 19.04 14.24 12.27
N PHE A 203 20.19 14.18 12.93
CA PHE A 203 20.49 13.17 13.93
C PHE A 203 19.74 13.48 15.25
N ASP A 204 18.99 12.51 15.76
CA ASP A 204 18.35 12.58 17.09
C ASP A 204 19.15 11.73 18.08
N SER A 205 19.75 12.40 19.07
CA SER A 205 20.60 11.75 20.08
C SER A 205 19.84 10.84 21.04
N LYS A 206 18.51 10.99 21.17
CA LYS A 206 17.70 10.14 22.06
C LYS A 206 17.51 8.74 21.48
N ASP A 207 17.28 8.69 20.17
CA ASP A 207 17.02 7.46 19.45
C ASP A 207 18.31 6.88 18.84
N ASN A 208 19.37 7.69 18.75
CA ASN A 208 20.61 7.37 18.04
C ASN A 208 20.36 7.05 16.55
N LEU A 209 19.43 7.79 15.93
CA LEU A 209 18.99 7.60 14.54
C LEU A 209 18.98 8.92 13.77
N ASN A 210 19.08 8.81 12.45
CA ASN A 210 18.95 9.91 11.51
C ASN A 210 17.54 9.96 10.95
N TYR A 211 16.87 11.10 11.09
CA TYR A 211 15.51 11.31 10.58
C TYR A 211 15.49 12.33 9.46
N TYR A 212 14.70 12.05 8.43
CA TYR A 212 14.42 12.94 7.31
C TYR A 212 13.24 13.87 7.62
N TYR A 213 13.43 15.16 7.30
CA TYR A 213 12.47 16.25 7.48
C TYR A 213 12.24 17.07 6.21
N GLY A 214 12.82 16.68 5.07
CA GLY A 214 12.61 17.40 3.81
C GLY A 214 11.18 17.24 3.27
N SER A 215 10.90 17.76 2.07
CA SER A 215 9.55 17.79 1.49
C SER A 215 9.17 16.52 0.71
N LEU A 216 10.11 15.62 0.42
CA LEU A 216 9.82 14.40 -0.33
C LEU A 216 8.92 13.47 0.50
N ARG A 217 7.89 12.90 -0.14
CA ARG A 217 6.91 12.01 0.50
C ARG A 217 6.69 10.70 -0.23
N THR A 218 7.36 10.52 -1.36
CA THR A 218 7.37 9.26 -2.10
C THR A 218 8.81 8.81 -2.15
N PHE A 219 9.06 7.61 -1.67
CA PHE A 219 10.40 7.04 -1.51
C PHE A 219 10.51 5.76 -2.33
N ASN A 220 11.58 5.65 -3.12
CA ASN A 220 11.74 4.58 -4.09
C ASN A 220 12.98 3.73 -3.79
N TRP A 221 12.87 2.43 -4.00
CA TRP A 221 13.98 1.49 -3.98
C TRP A 221 13.91 0.60 -5.23
N GLU A 222 15.01 0.50 -5.98
CA GLU A 222 15.08 -0.19 -7.26
C GLU A 222 16.19 -1.24 -7.27
N GLY A 223 15.85 -2.48 -7.66
CA GLY A 223 16.83 -3.51 -8.00
C GLY A 223 17.88 -3.84 -6.92
N GLN A 224 17.57 -3.61 -5.65
CA GLN A 224 18.49 -3.78 -4.53
C GLN A 224 17.95 -4.69 -3.43
N THR A 225 18.86 -5.23 -2.62
CA THR A 225 18.53 -5.92 -1.38
C THR A 225 18.29 -4.89 -0.27
N LEU A 226 17.11 -4.96 0.34
CA LEU A 226 16.69 -4.12 1.44
C LEU A 226 16.95 -4.87 2.75
N SER A 227 18.19 -4.77 3.24
CA SER A 227 18.56 -5.41 4.50
C SER A 227 17.90 -4.74 5.69
N GLN A 228 17.30 -5.55 6.57
CA GLN A 228 16.54 -5.08 7.74
C GLN A 228 15.57 -3.93 7.38
N PHE A 229 14.79 -4.11 6.31
CA PHE A 229 13.99 -3.05 5.74
C PHE A 229 12.99 -2.46 6.74
N GLU A 230 13.21 -1.19 7.10
CA GLU A 230 12.39 -0.43 8.02
C GLU A 230 12.11 0.93 7.40
N LEU A 231 10.84 1.32 7.42
CA LEU A 231 10.38 2.67 7.20
C LEU A 231 9.47 3.02 8.36
N SER A 232 9.74 4.13 9.05
CA SER A 232 8.84 4.64 10.06
C SER A 232 8.70 6.15 9.99
N PHE A 233 7.57 6.67 10.46
CA PHE A 233 7.30 8.09 10.52
C PHE A 233 6.27 8.39 11.60
N GLU A 234 6.25 9.64 12.04
CA GLU A 234 5.29 10.12 13.03
C GLU A 234 4.34 11.12 12.38
N ARG A 235 3.08 11.06 12.81
CA ARG A 235 2.10 12.09 12.48
C ARG A 235 1.51 12.62 13.77
N GLU A 236 1.37 13.93 13.80
CA GLU A 236 0.75 14.62 14.92
C GLU A 236 -0.63 15.12 14.50
N GLU A 237 -1.67 14.66 15.19
CA GLU A 237 -3.03 15.15 14.95
C GLU A 237 -3.13 16.64 15.34
N SER A 238 -3.99 17.38 14.63
CA SER A 238 -4.23 18.78 14.94
C SER A 238 -4.97 18.94 16.27
N LEU A 239 -4.67 20.02 16.99
CA LEU A 239 -5.39 20.40 18.21
C LEU A 239 -6.90 20.52 17.99
N GLU A 240 -7.31 20.99 16.81
CA GLU A 240 -8.72 21.11 16.45
C GLU A 240 -9.45 19.77 16.51
N LYS A 241 -8.84 18.70 15.97
CA LYS A 241 -9.44 17.37 15.95
C LYS A 241 -9.59 16.79 17.36
N GLU A 242 -8.59 17.00 18.22
CA GLU A 242 -8.65 16.61 19.64
C GLU A 242 -9.80 17.32 20.36
N VAL A 243 -9.92 18.64 20.18
CA VAL A 243 -10.99 19.45 20.79
C VAL A 243 -12.35 18.96 20.32
N LEU A 244 -12.54 18.72 19.02
CA LEU A 244 -13.78 18.18 18.47
C LEU A 244 -14.11 16.80 19.05
N GLN A 245 -13.13 15.91 19.18
CA GLN A 245 -13.32 14.58 19.75
C GLN A 245 -13.65 14.61 21.24
N PHE A 246 -13.04 15.55 21.99
CA PHE A 246 -13.41 15.81 23.38
C PHE A 246 -14.88 16.24 23.50
N PHE A 247 -15.31 17.23 22.71
CA PHE A 247 -16.70 17.69 22.74
C PHE A 247 -17.68 16.59 22.31
N LYS A 248 -17.33 15.80 21.29
CA LYS A 248 -18.14 14.65 20.86
C LYS A 248 -18.27 13.61 21.97
N THR A 249 -17.17 13.25 22.63
CA THR A 249 -17.19 12.29 23.75
C THR A 249 -17.97 12.83 24.95
N ALA A 250 -17.85 14.12 25.25
CA ALA A 250 -18.62 14.77 26.30
C ALA A 250 -20.11 14.77 25.98
N GLN A 251 -20.49 15.10 24.74
CA GLN A 251 -21.87 15.04 24.26
C GLN A 251 -22.43 13.61 24.32
N GLU A 252 -21.67 12.61 23.87
CA GLU A 252 -22.05 11.20 23.93
C GLU A 252 -22.26 10.74 25.37
N ARG A 253 -21.35 11.09 26.30
CA ARG A 253 -21.52 10.81 27.74
C ARG A 253 -22.76 11.46 28.32
N VAL A 254 -22.98 12.75 28.06
CA VAL A 254 -24.19 13.44 28.52
C VAL A 254 -25.45 12.79 27.94
N SER A 255 -25.46 12.46 26.65
CA SER A 255 -26.58 11.76 26.03
C SER A 255 -26.83 10.40 26.67
N SER A 256 -25.77 9.61 26.90
CA SER A 256 -25.87 8.29 27.52
C SER A 256 -26.38 8.35 28.96
N LEU A 257 -26.00 9.38 29.72
CA LEU A 257 -26.50 9.63 31.07
C LEU A 257 -27.99 10.00 31.04
N LEU A 258 -28.39 10.90 30.15
CA LEU A 258 -29.79 11.33 30.00
C LEU A 258 -30.73 10.22 29.51
N PHE A 259 -30.22 9.29 28.70
CA PHE A 259 -30.98 8.13 28.21
C PHE A 259 -30.73 6.84 29.01
N SER A 260 -29.95 6.90 30.10
CA SER A 260 -29.76 5.76 31.00
C SER A 260 -31.02 5.49 31.84
N SER A 261 -31.07 4.36 32.54
CA SER A 261 -32.14 4.04 33.50
C SER A 261 -32.31 5.09 34.61
N GLU A 262 -31.24 5.83 34.93
CA GLU A 262 -31.24 6.93 35.91
C GLU A 262 -31.53 8.30 35.27
N GLY A 263 -31.46 8.38 33.94
CA GLY A 263 -31.63 9.59 33.14
C GLY A 263 -32.96 10.32 33.36
N PRO A 264 -34.12 9.64 33.42
CA PRO A 264 -35.41 10.28 33.72
C PRO A 264 -35.43 10.99 35.08
N ALA A 265 -34.78 10.42 36.11
CA ALA A 265 -34.70 11.03 37.44
C ALA A 265 -33.85 12.31 37.40
N ILE A 266 -32.72 12.29 36.68
CA ILE A 266 -31.87 13.46 36.48
C ILE A 266 -32.62 14.58 35.73
N LEU A 267 -33.38 14.24 34.70
CA LEU A 267 -34.21 15.19 33.94
C LEU A 267 -35.31 15.82 34.80
N ILE A 268 -35.97 15.04 35.65
CA ILE A 268 -37.00 15.55 36.57
C ILE A 268 -36.38 16.53 37.58
N ILE A 269 -35.23 16.20 38.17
CA ILE A 269 -34.52 17.09 39.10
C ILE A 269 -34.15 18.41 38.41
N LEU A 270 -33.61 18.35 37.19
CA LEU A 270 -33.27 19.54 36.40
C LEU A 270 -34.51 20.39 36.06
N ALA A 271 -35.62 19.75 35.69
CA ALA A 271 -36.88 20.44 35.40
C ALA A 271 -37.45 21.14 36.64
N VAL A 272 -37.44 20.49 37.80
CA VAL A 272 -37.87 21.08 39.08
C VAL A 272 -36.97 22.25 39.48
N ALA A 273 -35.65 22.11 39.33
CA ALA A 273 -34.71 23.19 39.59
C ALA A 273 -34.92 24.40 38.66
N ALA A 274 -35.10 24.14 37.35
CA ALA A 274 -35.36 25.20 36.37
C ALA A 274 -36.70 25.90 36.63
N ALA A 275 -37.77 25.15 36.91
CA ALA A 275 -39.07 25.71 37.27
C ALA A 275 -38.99 26.57 38.55
N SER A 276 -38.22 26.12 39.54
CA SER A 276 -37.98 26.87 40.78
C SER A 276 -37.25 28.19 40.53
N VAL A 277 -36.20 28.18 39.70
CA VAL A 277 -35.46 29.41 39.34
C VAL A 277 -36.35 30.37 38.53
N ILE A 278 -37.13 29.87 37.57
CA ILE A 278 -38.07 30.67 36.79
C ILE A 278 -39.13 31.29 37.71
N TYR A 279 -39.69 30.50 38.63
CA TYR A 279 -40.68 30.97 39.58
C TYR A 279 -40.13 32.07 40.50
N ILE A 280 -38.94 31.87 41.06
CA ILE A 280 -38.26 32.87 41.90
C ILE A 280 -38.01 34.16 41.11
N ASN A 281 -37.54 34.07 39.87
CA ASN A 281 -37.32 35.25 39.02
C ASN A 281 -38.63 35.95 38.63
N HIS A 282 -39.70 35.21 38.39
CA HIS A 282 -41.02 35.79 38.10
C HIS A 282 -41.61 36.50 39.30
N MET A 283 -41.48 35.91 40.50
CA MET A 283 -41.89 36.54 41.76
C MET A 283 -41.06 37.80 42.03
N ARG A 284 -39.75 37.76 41.80
CA ARG A 284 -38.88 38.94 41.95
C ARG A 284 -39.26 40.09 41.01
N LYS A 285 -39.73 39.78 39.79
CA LYS A 285 -40.26 40.78 38.84
C LYS A 285 -41.65 41.32 39.17
N ARG A 286 -42.44 40.64 40.00
CA ARG A 286 -43.75 41.13 40.48
C ARG A 286 -43.67 41.98 41.75
N VAL A 287 -42.55 41.89 42.46
CA VAL A 287 -42.31 42.61 43.72
C VAL A 287 -41.49 43.90 43.50
N ALA A 288 -40.92 44.08 42.30
CA ALA A 288 -40.36 45.34 41.82
C ALA A 288 -41.42 46.10 41.01
#